data_AF-A0A834I7R7-F1
#
_entry.id   AF-A0A834I7R7-F1
#
_cell.length_a   1.000
_cell.length_b   1.000
_cell.length_c   1.000
_cell.angle_alpha   90.00
_cell.angle_beta   90.00
_cell.angle_gamma   90.00
#
_symmetry.space_group_name_H-M   'P 1'
#
loop_
_entity.id
_entity.type
_entity.pdbx_description
1 polymer ?
#
loop_
_entity_poly.entity_id
_entity_poly.type
_entity_poly.pdbx_seq_one_letter_code
_entity_poly.pdbx_strand_id
1 'polypeptide(L)'
;MSGRRRRSNIGRSSVNVRRVRSQRDEESSTEREARLKREVRRSRDRDRHSVQRDRESSVEREAQLSQLRDRHRADRERESSVEREVRRSRDRDRHRVQRARESSARVTNSWVNKENSAMNYDPSISYKDDRIVSIGTMSVVCEYCLALLTRKSK
;
A
#
# COMPACT_ATOMS: atom_id res chain seq x y z
N MET A 1 19.67 16.33 25.68
CA MET A 1 18.35 16.41 25.00
C MET A 1 17.83 14.99 24.78
N SER A 2 16.84 14.56 25.58
CA SER A 2 16.30 13.19 25.52
C SER A 2 15.39 13.04 24.29
N GLY A 3 15.92 12.41 23.24
CA GLY A 3 15.19 12.11 22.02
C GLY A 3 14.10 11.06 22.27
N ARG A 4 12.85 11.50 22.39
CA ARG A 4 11.68 10.62 22.49
C ARG A 4 11.57 9.78 21.21
N ARG A 5 12.08 8.54 21.23
CA ARG A 5 11.99 7.59 20.11
C ARG A 5 10.52 7.43 19.71
N ARG A 6 10.16 7.92 18.52
CA ARG A 6 8.82 7.71 17.94
C ARG A 6 8.62 6.21 17.74
N ARG A 7 7.71 5.59 18.51
CA ARG A 7 7.37 4.16 18.37
C ARG A 7 6.83 3.90 16.96
N SER A 8 7.30 2.80 16.35
CA SER A 8 6.85 2.35 15.02
C SER A 8 5.35 2.03 15.01
N ASN A 9 4.71 2.06 13.83
CA ASN A 9 3.29 1.75 13.69
C ASN A 9 2.92 0.35 14.22
N ILE A 10 3.84 -0.61 14.16
CA ILE A 10 3.71 -1.97 14.72
C ILE A 10 3.72 -1.93 16.27
N GLY A 11 4.58 -1.09 16.86
CA GLY A 11 4.61 -0.86 18.31
C GLY A 11 3.37 -0.11 18.83
N ARG A 12 2.73 0.73 18.00
CA ARG A 12 1.48 1.42 18.33
C ARG A 12 0.26 0.51 18.17
N SER A 13 0.21 -0.31 17.12
CA SER A 13 -0.89 -1.26 16.91
C SER A 13 -0.89 -2.35 17.98
N SER A 14 0.26 -2.88 18.37
CA SER A 14 0.37 -3.89 19.43
C SER A 14 -0.08 -3.38 20.80
N VAL A 15 0.23 -2.13 21.16
CA VAL A 15 -0.23 -1.51 22.41
C VAL A 15 -1.74 -1.26 22.38
N ASN A 16 -2.28 -0.74 21.27
CA ASN A 16 -3.73 -0.54 21.13
C ASN A 16 -4.49 -1.86 21.14
N VAL A 17 -3.96 -2.91 20.49
CA VAL A 17 -4.56 -4.26 20.50
C VAL A 17 -4.57 -4.82 21.92
N ARG A 18 -3.47 -4.69 22.67
CA ARG A 18 -3.42 -5.11 24.07
C ARG A 18 -4.42 -4.34 24.93
N ARG A 19 -4.48 -3.01 24.78
CA ARG A 19 -5.44 -2.16 25.50
C ARG A 19 -6.88 -2.56 25.23
N VAL A 20 -7.25 -2.75 23.96
CA VAL A 20 -8.62 -3.15 23.57
C VAL A 20 -8.94 -4.57 24.06
N ARG A 21 -7.97 -5.48 24.10
CA ARG A 21 -8.16 -6.81 24.70
C ARG A 21 -8.44 -6.70 26.19
N SER A 22 -7.58 -6.03 26.96
CA SER A 22 -7.78 -5.82 28.39
C SER A 22 -9.13 -5.17 28.70
N GLN A 23 -9.53 -4.14 27.94
CA GLN A 23 -10.84 -3.52 28.07
C GLN A 23 -12.00 -4.50 27.83
N ARG A 24 -11.85 -5.45 26.90
CA ARG A 24 -12.87 -6.49 26.63
C ARG A 24 -12.88 -7.59 27.68
N ASP A 25 -11.75 -7.86 28.32
CA ASP A 25 -11.65 -8.85 29.39
C ASP A 25 -12.28 -8.30 30.69
N GLU A 26 -12.25 -6.99 30.87
CA GLU A 26 -12.88 -6.25 31.97
C GLU A 26 -14.37 -5.90 31.69
N GLU A 27 -14.90 -6.13 30.47
CA GLU A 27 -16.30 -5.85 30.12
C GLU A 27 -17.26 -6.68 30.99
N SER A 28 -18.23 -6.02 31.60
CA SER A 28 -19.38 -6.70 32.20
C SER A 28 -20.24 -7.39 31.13
N SER A 29 -21.03 -8.38 31.53
CA SER A 29 -21.91 -9.13 30.60
C SER A 29 -22.85 -8.20 29.81
N THR A 30 -23.38 -7.17 30.48
CA THR A 30 -24.29 -6.19 29.86
C THR A 30 -23.59 -5.27 28.87
N GLU A 31 -22.36 -4.83 29.16
CA GLU A 31 -21.54 -4.02 28.24
C GLU A 31 -21.13 -4.82 27.00
N ARG A 32 -20.72 -6.09 27.21
CA ARG A 32 -20.39 -7.02 26.13
C ARG A 32 -21.58 -7.23 25.20
N GLU A 33 -22.76 -7.48 25.75
CA GLU A 33 -23.99 -7.59 24.97
C GLU A 33 -24.33 -6.29 24.22
N ALA A 34 -24.20 -5.13 24.86
CA ALA A 34 -24.49 -3.85 24.23
C ALA A 34 -23.51 -3.55 23.08
N ARG A 35 -22.24 -3.95 23.19
CA ARG A 35 -21.25 -3.84 22.12
C ARG A 35 -21.59 -4.78 20.95
N LEU A 36 -21.91 -6.04 21.23
CA LEU A 36 -22.31 -7.01 20.20
C LEU A 36 -23.58 -6.58 19.48
N LYS A 37 -24.61 -6.11 20.21
CA LYS A 37 -25.84 -5.54 19.62
C LYS A 37 -25.53 -4.37 18.68
N ARG A 38 -24.61 -3.47 19.07
CA ARG A 38 -24.13 -2.37 18.21
C ARG A 38 -23.42 -2.88 16.95
N GLU A 39 -22.60 -3.91 17.09
CA GLU A 39 -21.87 -4.51 15.97
C GLU A 39 -22.80 -5.19 14.96
N VAL A 40 -23.78 -5.96 15.45
CA VAL A 40 -24.82 -6.59 14.62
C VAL A 40 -25.63 -5.54 13.87
N ARG A 41 -26.06 -4.46 14.53
CA ARG A 41 -26.76 -3.34 13.86
C ARG A 41 -25.91 -2.74 12.75
N ARG A 42 -24.63 -2.43 13.02
CA ARG A 42 -23.69 -1.91 12.01
C ARG A 42 -23.44 -2.88 10.86
N SER A 43 -23.46 -4.20 11.10
CA SER A 43 -23.35 -5.18 10.02
C SER A 43 -24.58 -5.11 9.12
N ARG A 44 -25.77 -5.17 9.73
CA ARG A 44 -27.04 -5.13 9.01
C ARG A 44 -27.21 -3.86 8.19
N ASP A 45 -26.78 -2.71 8.72
CA ASP A 45 -26.85 -1.45 7.98
C ASP A 45 -25.87 -1.41 6.80
N ARG A 46 -24.69 -2.02 6.93
CA ARG A 46 -23.75 -2.21 5.81
C ARG A 46 -24.35 -3.11 4.72
N ASP A 47 -24.97 -4.22 5.11
CA ASP A 47 -25.60 -5.16 4.18
C ASP A 47 -26.74 -4.50 3.41
N ARG A 48 -27.61 -3.75 4.11
CA ARG A 48 -28.68 -2.96 3.49
C ARG A 48 -28.14 -1.96 2.48
N HIS A 49 -27.09 -1.22 2.83
CA HIS A 49 -26.47 -0.26 1.92
C HIS A 49 -25.84 -0.93 0.70
N SER A 50 -25.19 -2.09 0.87
CA SER A 50 -24.64 -2.86 -0.25
C SER A 50 -25.74 -3.27 -1.22
N VAL A 51 -26.81 -3.87 -0.69
CA VAL A 51 -27.94 -4.32 -1.49
C VAL A 51 -28.66 -3.16 -2.19
N GLN A 52 -28.75 -2.00 -1.53
CA GLN A 52 -29.27 -0.79 -2.15
C GLN A 52 -28.39 -0.35 -3.32
N ARG A 53 -27.07 -0.26 -3.12
CA ARG A 53 -26.08 0.10 -4.14
C ARG A 53 -26.12 -0.83 -5.35
N ASP A 54 -26.29 -2.13 -5.13
CA ASP A 54 -26.34 -3.12 -6.20
C ASP A 54 -27.59 -2.98 -7.09
N ARG A 55 -28.67 -2.38 -6.55
CA ARG A 55 -29.93 -2.14 -7.25
C ARG A 55 -30.06 -0.72 -7.81
N GLU A 56 -29.13 0.19 -7.48
CA GLU A 56 -29.16 1.56 -7.97
C GLU A 56 -29.09 1.56 -9.51
N SER A 57 -30.01 2.28 -10.13
CA SER A 57 -29.94 2.57 -11.56
C SER A 57 -28.75 3.48 -11.88
N SER A 58 -28.31 3.50 -13.14
CA SER A 58 -27.24 4.39 -13.59
C SER A 58 -27.54 5.87 -13.33
N VAL A 59 -28.80 6.28 -13.48
CA VAL A 59 -29.26 7.66 -13.25
C VAL A 59 -29.21 8.02 -11.76
N GLU A 60 -29.71 7.15 -10.89
CA GLU A 60 -29.65 7.35 -9.43
C GLU A 60 -28.19 7.40 -8.95
N ARG A 61 -27.35 6.53 -9.50
CA ARG A 61 -25.91 6.50 -9.20
C ARG A 61 -25.24 7.80 -9.60
N GLU A 62 -25.50 8.32 -10.80
CA GLU A 62 -24.89 9.58 -11.25
C GLU A 62 -25.42 10.77 -10.44
N ALA A 63 -26.72 10.81 -10.13
CA ALA A 63 -27.29 11.85 -9.26
C ALA A 63 -26.62 11.84 -7.87
N GLN A 64 -26.42 10.66 -7.29
CA GLN A 64 -25.72 10.52 -6.01
C GLN A 64 -24.25 10.95 -6.08
N LEU A 65 -23.53 10.56 -7.15
CA LEU A 65 -22.14 10.98 -7.37
C LEU A 65 -22.04 12.48 -7.57
N SER A 66 -22.98 13.09 -8.30
CA SER A 66 -23.05 14.54 -8.50
C SER A 66 -23.20 15.26 -7.16
N GLN A 67 -24.18 14.86 -6.34
CA GLN A 67 -24.38 15.42 -5.00
C GLN A 67 -23.15 15.24 -4.09
N LEU A 68 -22.41 14.14 -4.22
CA LEU A 68 -21.19 13.91 -3.46
C LEU A 68 -20.06 14.84 -3.92
N ARG A 69 -19.91 15.04 -5.24
CA ARG A 69 -18.93 15.97 -5.82
C ARG A 69 -19.21 17.41 -5.36
N ASP A 70 -20.48 17.82 -5.34
CA ASP A 70 -20.88 19.16 -4.90
C ASP A 70 -20.61 19.40 -3.42
N ARG A 71 -20.96 18.43 -2.56
CA ARG A 71 -20.63 18.50 -1.13
C ARG A 71 -19.13 18.62 -0.91
N HIS A 72 -18.34 17.79 -1.57
CA HIS A 72 -16.88 17.84 -1.42
C HIS A 72 -16.26 19.12 -2.00
N ARG A 73 -16.87 19.73 -3.04
CA ARG A 73 -16.50 21.06 -3.52
C ARG A 73 -16.76 22.11 -2.44
N ALA A 74 -17.95 22.13 -1.87
CA ALA A 74 -18.33 23.06 -0.81
C ALA A 74 -17.45 22.92 0.44
N ASP A 75 -17.12 21.68 0.83
CA ASP A 75 -16.19 21.42 1.94
C ASP A 75 -14.81 22.02 1.66
N ARG A 76 -14.29 21.85 0.44
CA ARG A 76 -12.99 22.42 0.02
C ARG A 76 -12.97 23.94 -0.02
N GLU A 77 -14.09 24.57 -0.37
CA GLU A 77 -14.22 26.02 -0.37
C GLU A 77 -14.22 26.59 1.05
N ARG A 78 -14.79 25.84 2.01
CA ARG A 78 -14.82 26.20 3.43
C ARG A 78 -13.55 25.85 4.20
N GLU A 79 -12.65 25.03 3.63
CA GLU A 79 -11.38 24.65 4.25
C GLU A 79 -10.55 25.88 4.66
N SER A 80 -10.14 25.92 5.93
CA SER A 80 -9.09 26.83 6.38
C SER A 80 -7.74 26.51 5.73
N SER A 81 -6.81 27.48 5.75
CA SER A 81 -5.45 27.27 5.22
C SER A 81 -4.72 26.11 5.90
N VAL A 82 -4.92 25.93 7.21
CA VAL A 82 -4.31 24.85 8.01
C VAL A 82 -4.90 23.49 7.61
N GLU A 83 -6.22 23.36 7.51
CA GLU A 83 -6.88 22.12 7.08
C GLU A 83 -6.46 21.71 5.68
N ARG A 84 -6.36 22.69 4.77
CA ARG A 84 -5.89 22.49 3.40
C ARG A 84 -4.48 21.92 3.37
N GLU A 85 -3.56 22.43 4.19
CA GLU A 85 -2.19 21.91 4.24
C GLU A 85 -2.12 20.51 4.88
N VAL A 86 -2.91 20.25 5.93
CA VAL A 86 -3.01 18.90 6.52
C VAL A 86 -3.51 17.89 5.49
N ARG A 87 -4.54 18.24 4.71
CA ARG A 87 -5.06 17.39 3.64
C ARG A 87 -3.99 17.14 2.57
N ARG A 88 -3.32 18.19 2.07
CA ARG A 88 -2.22 18.08 1.09
C ARG A 88 -1.08 17.21 1.60
N SER A 89 -0.66 17.38 2.86
CA SER A 89 0.38 16.55 3.47
C SER A 89 -0.04 15.07 3.51
N ARG A 90 -1.28 14.76 3.91
CA ARG A 90 -1.81 13.39 3.89
C ARG A 90 -1.88 12.82 2.47
N ASP A 91 -2.25 13.62 1.48
CA ASP A 91 -2.28 13.20 0.07
C ASP A 91 -0.86 12.88 -0.43
N ARG A 92 0.12 13.74 -0.16
CA ARG A 92 1.53 13.49 -0.47
C ARG A 92 2.04 12.20 0.17
N ASP A 93 1.72 11.96 1.44
CA ASP A 93 2.12 10.74 2.15
C ASP A 93 1.48 9.49 1.56
N ARG A 94 0.18 9.54 1.21
CA ARG A 94 -0.51 8.44 0.53
C ARG A 94 0.15 8.10 -0.80
N HIS A 95 0.42 9.10 -1.64
CA HIS A 95 1.12 8.89 -2.90
C HIS A 95 2.53 8.36 -2.72
N ARG A 96 3.27 8.82 -1.70
CA ARG A 96 4.59 8.28 -1.37
C ARG A 96 4.53 6.79 -1.04
N VAL A 97 3.59 6.39 -0.17
CA VAL A 97 3.41 4.98 0.21
C VAL A 97 2.96 4.14 -0.97
N GLN A 98 2.03 4.65 -1.79
CA GLN A 98 1.56 3.96 -2.97
C GLN A 98 2.70 3.71 -3.96
N ARG A 99 3.48 4.74 -4.31
CA ARG A 99 4.63 4.58 -5.20
C ARG A 99 5.66 3.59 -4.64
N ALA A 100 5.94 3.64 -3.33
CA ALA A 100 6.86 2.69 -2.71
C ALA A 100 6.37 1.23 -2.85
N ARG A 101 5.05 1.00 -2.69
CA ARG A 101 4.45 -0.33 -2.89
C ARG A 101 4.50 -0.77 -4.35
N GLU A 102 4.15 0.12 -5.28
CA GLU A 102 4.18 -0.16 -6.71
C GLU A 102 5.61 -0.41 -7.21
N SER A 103 6.60 0.37 -6.74
CA SER A 103 8.01 0.13 -7.03
C SER A 103 8.47 -1.21 -6.48
N SER A 104 8.14 -1.54 -5.23
CA SER A 104 8.46 -2.85 -4.66
C SER A 104 7.82 -3.99 -5.45
N ALA A 105 6.54 -3.87 -5.82
CA ALA A 105 5.83 -4.87 -6.61
C ALA A 105 6.39 -5.00 -8.03
N ARG A 106 6.81 -3.89 -8.66
CA ARG A 106 7.48 -3.90 -9.96
C ARG A 106 8.83 -4.60 -9.88
N VAL A 107 9.65 -4.29 -8.86
CA VAL A 107 10.95 -4.95 -8.66
C VAL A 107 10.75 -6.46 -8.47
N THR A 108 9.81 -6.88 -7.63
CA THR A 108 9.54 -8.31 -7.42
C THR A 108 9.00 -8.99 -8.67
N ASN A 109 8.04 -8.38 -9.37
CA ASN A 109 7.42 -9.00 -10.55
C ASN A 109 8.35 -9.02 -11.77
N SER A 110 9.11 -7.95 -12.02
CA SER A 110 10.12 -7.89 -13.08
C SER A 110 11.22 -8.92 -12.86
N TRP A 111 11.56 -9.22 -11.60
CA TRP A 111 12.58 -10.21 -11.29
C TRP A 111 12.08 -11.66 -11.34
N VAL A 112 10.79 -11.90 -11.02
CA VAL A 112 10.15 -13.21 -11.19
C VAL A 112 9.98 -13.56 -12.68
N ASN A 113 9.54 -12.61 -13.50
CA ASN A 113 9.28 -12.86 -14.92
C ASN A 113 10.46 -12.55 -15.85
N LYS A 114 11.52 -11.89 -15.35
CA LYS A 114 12.74 -11.42 -16.05
C LYS A 114 12.55 -10.68 -17.37
N GLU A 115 11.32 -10.39 -17.74
CA GLU A 115 10.93 -9.57 -18.88
C GLU A 115 11.52 -8.16 -18.70
N ASN A 116 12.30 -7.71 -19.69
CA ASN A 116 13.00 -6.42 -19.69
C ASN A 116 14.03 -6.22 -18.56
N SER A 117 14.47 -7.29 -17.89
CA SER A 117 15.47 -7.21 -16.81
C SER A 117 16.83 -6.68 -17.28
N ALA A 118 17.20 -6.92 -18.54
CA ALA A 118 18.41 -6.36 -19.16
C ALA A 118 18.40 -4.82 -19.24
N MET A 119 17.21 -4.21 -19.36
CA MET A 119 17.04 -2.75 -19.43
C MET A 119 16.83 -2.10 -18.05
N ASN A 120 16.66 -2.90 -17.00
CA ASN A 120 16.43 -2.46 -15.62
C ASN A 120 17.54 -3.00 -14.70
N TYR A 121 18.80 -2.67 -15.02
CA TYR A 121 19.94 -3.03 -14.17
C TYR A 121 19.85 -2.33 -12.80
N ASP A 122 19.89 -3.11 -11.71
CA ASP A 122 19.89 -2.63 -10.33
C ASP A 122 21.20 -3.06 -9.64
N PRO A 123 22.15 -2.12 -9.40
CA PRO A 123 23.44 -2.43 -8.76
C PRO A 123 23.36 -3.01 -7.34
N SER A 124 22.20 -2.93 -6.69
CA SER A 124 22.01 -3.46 -5.32
C SER A 124 21.77 -4.98 -5.28
N ILE A 125 21.61 -5.61 -6.45
CA ILE A 125 21.32 -7.04 -6.59
C ILE A 125 22.61 -7.80 -6.97
N SER A 126 22.87 -8.92 -6.30
CA SER A 126 23.96 -9.83 -6.68
C SER A 126 23.52 -10.75 -7.83
N TYR A 127 23.94 -10.43 -9.05
CA TYR A 127 23.64 -11.21 -10.26
C TYR A 127 24.51 -12.45 -10.45
N LYS A 128 25.54 -12.67 -9.61
CA LYS A 128 26.55 -13.71 -9.80
C LYS A 128 26.01 -15.14 -9.70
N ASP A 129 24.99 -15.35 -8.87
CA ASP A 129 24.45 -16.68 -8.55
C ASP A 129 23.05 -16.91 -9.16
N ASP A 130 22.66 -16.04 -10.11
CA ASP A 130 21.34 -16.14 -10.72
C ASP A 130 21.30 -17.31 -11.72
N ARG A 131 20.48 -18.31 -11.41
CA ARG A 131 20.28 -19.54 -12.22
C ARG A 131 19.86 -19.28 -13.67
N ILE A 132 19.31 -18.11 -13.99
CA ILE A 132 18.87 -17.76 -15.35
C ILE A 132 19.93 -16.91 -16.07
N VAL A 133 20.72 -16.13 -15.33
CA VAL A 133 21.80 -15.29 -15.89
C VAL A 133 23.10 -16.10 -15.86
N SER A 134 23.23 -17.02 -16.81
CA SER A 134 24.50 -17.73 -17.05
C SER A 134 25.44 -16.85 -17.87
N ILE A 135 26.11 -15.90 -17.23
CA ILE A 135 27.27 -15.24 -17.83
C ILE A 135 28.38 -16.29 -17.86
N GLY A 136 28.66 -16.85 -19.05
CA GLY A 136 29.71 -17.84 -19.23
C GLY A 136 31.06 -17.32 -18.71
N THR A 137 32.01 -18.21 -18.46
CA THR A 137 33.35 -17.81 -18.02
C THR A 137 33.99 -16.89 -19.06
N MET A 138 34.57 -15.76 -18.60
CA MET A 138 35.27 -14.81 -19.44
C MET A 138 36.67 -15.34 -19.81
N SER A 139 36.70 -16.43 -20.58
CA SER A 139 37.92 -17.17 -20.91
C SER A 139 38.46 -16.87 -22.31
N VAL A 140 37.83 -15.97 -23.07
CA VAL A 140 38.25 -15.61 -24.43
C VAL A 140 38.92 -14.27 -24.39
N VAL A 141 40.16 -14.17 -24.87
CA VAL A 141 40.85 -12.89 -25.01
C VAL A 141 40.48 -12.30 -26.37
N CYS A 142 40.02 -11.06 -26.40
CA CYS A 142 39.80 -10.31 -27.63
C CYS A 142 41.14 -10.03 -28.31
N GLU A 143 41.32 -10.46 -29.55
CA GLU A 143 42.57 -10.25 -30.30
C GLU A 143 42.87 -8.76 -30.58
N TYR A 144 41.83 -7.91 -30.61
CA TYR A 144 41.97 -6.50 -30.96
C TYR A 144 42.24 -5.57 -29.77
N CYS A 145 41.70 -5.90 -28.60
CA CYS A 145 41.79 -5.04 -27.41
C CYS A 145 42.25 -5.76 -26.14
N LEU A 146 42.59 -7.05 -26.24
CA LEU A 146 43.04 -7.91 -25.15
C LEU A 146 42.06 -8.05 -23.97
N ALA A 147 40.83 -7.55 -24.12
CA ALA A 147 39.79 -7.70 -23.11
C ALA A 147 39.31 -9.15 -23.02
N LEU A 148 39.00 -9.61 -21.80
CA LEU A 148 38.37 -10.89 -21.58
C LEU A 148 36.89 -10.83 -21.99
N LEU A 149 36.42 -11.87 -22.68
CA LEU A 149 35.08 -12.01 -23.24
C LEU A 149 34.52 -13.39 -22.86
N THR A 150 33.20 -13.47 -22.76
CA THR A 150 32.48 -14.73 -22.53
C THR A 150 32.26 -15.47 -23.84
N ARG A 151 32.43 -16.80 -23.86
CA ARG A 151 31.96 -17.62 -25.00
C ARG A 151 30.44 -17.56 -25.07
N LYS A 152 29.88 -17.33 -26.26
CA LYS A 152 28.45 -17.55 -26.49
C LYS A 152 28.16 -19.05 -26.36
N SER A 153 27.37 -19.44 -25.37
CA SER A 153 26.77 -20.77 -25.33
C SER A 153 25.81 -20.91 -26.52
N LYS A 154 25.91 -21.99 -27.28
CA LYS A 154 24.94 -22.35 -28.32
C LYS A 154 23.64 -22.86 -27.70
#